data_AF-A0AA88XNH4-F1
#
_entry.id   AF-A0AA88XNH4-F1
#
_cell.length_a   1.000
_cell.length_b   1.000
_cell.length_c   1.000
_cell.angle_alpha   90.00
_cell.angle_beta   90.00
_cell.angle_gamma   90.00
#
_symmetry.space_group_name_H-M   'P 1'
#
loop_
_entity.id
_entity.type
_entity.pdbx_description
1 polymer ?
#
loop_
_entity_poly.entity_id
_entity_poly.type
_entity_poly.pdbx_seq_one_letter_code
_entity_poly.pdbx_strand_id
1 'polypeptide(L)'
;MNISGPVLFSLLTICLFGSSRSKLATSLPELLTAVTAPATCEYNGKQYPVGSFQPNPCQPCQCTSSGRAYCAVVDCFFTQCVDYVHDKNQCCPTCPNGRNCRAPDGTVIKYGQSYNPDPNTHCQCNQWSPQAECLQKAPPVRIDTVS
;
A
#
# COMPACT_ATOMS: atom_id res chain seq x y z
N MET A 1 -59.95 -45.87 -20.16
CA MET A 1 -60.44 -45.85 -18.77
C MET A 1 -60.20 -44.42 -18.26
N ASN A 2 -61.01 -43.38 -18.47
CA ASN A 2 -62.46 -43.17 -18.41
C ASN A 2 -63.10 -43.57 -17.09
N ILE A 3 -63.14 -42.62 -16.13
CA ILE A 3 -64.20 -42.39 -15.11
C ILE A 3 -64.09 -40.88 -14.73
N SER A 4 -64.74 -39.90 -15.38
CA SER A 4 -66.13 -39.40 -15.25
C SER A 4 -66.66 -39.20 -13.82
N GLY A 5 -66.86 -37.94 -13.41
CA GLY A 5 -67.85 -37.56 -12.38
C GLY A 5 -67.53 -36.30 -11.55
N PRO A 6 -68.20 -35.15 -11.79
CA PRO A 6 -68.16 -33.97 -10.92
C PRO A 6 -69.23 -34.04 -9.82
N VAL A 7 -68.91 -33.54 -8.62
CA VAL A 7 -69.84 -33.44 -7.48
C VAL A 7 -70.60 -32.11 -7.54
N LEU A 8 -71.92 -32.22 -7.48
CA LEU A 8 -72.91 -31.14 -7.58
C LEU A 8 -73.34 -30.71 -6.17
N PHE A 9 -73.12 -29.45 -5.77
CA PHE A 9 -73.80 -28.75 -4.66
C PHE A 9 -73.85 -27.27 -5.03
N SER A 10 -75.00 -26.73 -5.47
CA SER A 10 -76.16 -26.27 -4.70
C SER A 10 -76.10 -24.80 -4.30
N LEU A 11 -76.95 -24.03 -4.99
CA LEU A 11 -77.78 -22.89 -4.54
C LEU A 11 -77.15 -21.52 -4.23
N LEU A 12 -77.49 -20.59 -5.13
CA LEU A 12 -78.11 -19.27 -4.89
C LEU A 12 -77.49 -18.34 -3.82
N THR A 13 -76.79 -17.30 -4.30
CA THR A 13 -76.93 -15.93 -3.78
C THR A 13 -76.87 -14.95 -4.94
N ILE A 14 -78.03 -14.41 -5.31
CA ILE A 14 -78.16 -13.21 -6.15
C ILE A 14 -78.08 -12.02 -5.19
N CYS A 15 -77.30 -10.99 -5.53
CA CYS A 15 -77.71 -9.57 -5.47
C CYS A 15 -76.60 -8.63 -5.98
N LEU A 16 -76.84 -8.13 -7.19
CA LEU A 16 -76.66 -6.75 -7.66
C LEU A 16 -76.04 -5.77 -6.64
N PHE A 17 -74.93 -5.08 -6.98
CA PHE A 17 -74.71 -3.64 -6.77
C PHE A 17 -73.39 -3.20 -7.43
N GLY A 18 -73.43 -2.10 -8.20
CA GLY A 18 -72.34 -1.12 -8.25
C GLY A 18 -71.32 -1.24 -9.38
N SER A 19 -71.64 -0.63 -10.53
CA SER A 19 -70.61 -0.10 -11.43
C SER A 19 -69.91 1.08 -10.72
N SER A 20 -68.60 1.00 -10.50
CA SER A 20 -67.80 2.16 -10.14
C SER A 20 -66.49 2.16 -10.93
N ARG A 21 -66.41 3.14 -11.83
CA ARG A 21 -65.20 3.55 -12.52
C ARG A 21 -64.21 4.16 -11.52
N SER A 22 -62.94 4.10 -11.88
CA SER A 22 -61.81 4.89 -11.36
C SER A 22 -61.22 4.32 -10.06
N LYS A 23 -59.91 4.14 -9.90
CA LYS A 23 -58.79 4.90 -10.45
C LYS A 23 -57.63 3.96 -10.73
N LEU A 24 -57.00 4.15 -11.89
CA LEU A 24 -55.63 3.75 -12.15
C LEU A 24 -54.75 4.52 -11.13
N ALA A 25 -54.45 3.90 -9.99
CA ALA A 25 -53.51 4.44 -9.04
C ALA A 25 -52.12 3.95 -9.44
N THR A 26 -51.41 4.82 -10.13
CA THR A 26 -49.98 4.77 -10.36
C THR A 26 -49.27 4.51 -9.03
N SER A 27 -48.81 3.27 -8.82
CA SER A 27 -47.84 2.96 -7.75
C SER A 27 -46.55 2.51 -8.41
N LEU A 28 -45.80 3.50 -8.90
CA LEU A 28 -44.36 3.36 -9.03
C LEU A 28 -43.73 4.19 -7.91
N PRO A 29 -43.25 3.55 -6.84
CA PRO A 29 -42.22 4.18 -6.03
C PRO A 29 -41.07 3.18 -5.83
N GLU A 30 -40.39 2.80 -6.91
CA GLU A 30 -39.10 2.07 -6.80
C GLU A 30 -38.02 2.64 -7.72
N LEU A 31 -38.12 3.92 -8.07
CA LEU A 31 -37.00 4.63 -8.69
C LEU A 31 -36.65 5.87 -7.88
N LEU A 32 -36.12 5.64 -6.69
CA LEU A 32 -35.23 6.50 -5.91
C LEU A 32 -35.29 6.00 -4.46
N THR A 33 -34.78 4.78 -4.23
CA THR A 33 -33.84 4.71 -3.10
C THR A 33 -32.85 5.82 -3.38
N ALA A 34 -32.93 6.91 -2.61
CA ALA A 34 -31.80 7.80 -2.51
C ALA A 34 -30.63 6.87 -2.21
N VAL A 35 -29.77 6.64 -3.21
CA VAL A 35 -28.47 6.03 -3.00
C VAL A 35 -27.79 7.08 -2.14
N THR A 36 -28.00 6.97 -0.83
CA THR A 36 -27.12 7.59 0.14
C THR A 36 -25.81 6.90 -0.16
N ALA A 37 -25.01 7.52 -1.03
CA ALA A 37 -23.71 7.02 -1.40
C ALA A 37 -22.98 6.71 -0.10
N PRO A 38 -22.33 5.55 0.03
CA PRO A 38 -21.70 5.19 1.29
C PRO A 38 -20.71 6.31 1.64
N ALA A 39 -20.93 6.94 2.81
CA ALA A 39 -20.03 7.95 3.38
C ALA A 39 -18.70 7.32 3.84
N THR A 40 -18.45 6.08 3.43
CA THR A 40 -17.33 5.23 3.79
C THR A 40 -16.89 4.43 2.57
N CYS A 41 -15.63 3.99 2.57
CA CYS A 41 -15.07 3.05 1.61
C CYS A 41 -14.71 1.76 2.34
N GLU A 42 -14.98 0.62 1.72
CA GLU A 42 -14.44 -0.65 2.17
C GLU A 42 -13.05 -0.87 1.57
N TYR A 43 -12.05 -1.13 2.42
CA TYR A 43 -10.69 -1.45 2.01
C TYR A 43 -10.13 -2.55 2.91
N ASN A 44 -9.69 -3.67 2.32
CA ASN A 44 -9.21 -4.87 3.02
C ASN A 44 -10.17 -5.36 4.13
N GLY A 45 -11.48 -5.36 3.86
CA GLY A 45 -12.51 -5.80 4.81
C GLY A 45 -12.79 -4.83 5.97
N LYS A 46 -12.20 -3.62 5.94
CA LYS A 46 -12.44 -2.56 6.93
C LYS A 46 -13.11 -1.36 6.27
N GLN A 47 -14.05 -0.73 6.98
CA GLN A 47 -14.67 0.52 6.54
C GLN A 47 -13.87 1.74 7.01
N TYR A 48 -13.67 2.68 6.09
CA TYR A 48 -12.97 3.95 6.32
C TYR A 48 -13.88 5.12 5.94
N PRO A 49 -13.94 6.21 6.72
CA PRO A 49 -14.71 7.40 6.34
C PRO A 49 -14.10 8.08 5.11
N VAL A 50 -14.91 8.88 4.40
CA VAL A 50 -14.40 9.80 3.37
C VAL A 50 -13.29 10.67 3.95
N GLY A 51 -12.15 10.69 3.26
CA GLY A 51 -10.93 11.32 3.75
C GLY A 51 -9.67 10.50 3.48
N SER A 52 -8.54 11.02 3.92
CA SER A 52 -7.26 10.33 3.84
C SER A 52 -7.14 9.29 4.95
N PHE A 53 -6.57 8.13 4.63
CA PHE A 53 -6.28 7.09 5.60
C PHE A 53 -5.02 6.33 5.18
N GLN A 54 -4.42 5.61 6.13
CA GLN A 54 -3.17 4.91 5.89
C GLN A 54 -3.19 3.55 6.61
N PRO A 55 -3.48 2.44 5.90
CA PRO A 55 -3.53 1.11 6.49
C PRO A 55 -2.17 0.63 7.02
N ASN A 56 -1.09 1.07 6.38
CA ASN A 56 0.29 0.83 6.82
C ASN A 56 1.20 1.99 6.35
N PRO A 57 2.41 2.16 6.91
CA PRO A 57 3.30 3.28 6.57
C PRO A 57 3.65 3.40 5.08
N CYS A 58 3.60 2.32 4.31
CA CYS A 58 3.90 2.29 2.87
C CYS A 58 2.70 2.53 1.96
N GLN A 59 1.50 2.71 2.51
CA GLN A 59 0.30 2.72 1.69
C GLN A 59 -0.66 3.85 2.09
N PRO A 60 -0.41 5.09 1.65
CA PRO A 60 -1.38 6.16 1.77
C PRO A 60 -2.58 5.90 0.84
N CYS A 61 -3.77 6.16 1.36
CA CYS A 61 -5.03 6.00 0.64
C CYS A 61 -5.96 7.20 0.82
N GLN A 62 -6.85 7.39 -0.14
CA GLN A 62 -7.91 8.39 -0.12
C GLN A 62 -9.25 7.71 -0.37
N CYS A 63 -10.18 7.84 0.57
CA CYS A 63 -11.57 7.45 0.39
C CYS A 63 -12.36 8.63 -0.18
N THR A 64 -13.06 8.41 -1.30
CA THR A 64 -13.91 9.43 -1.94
C THR A 64 -15.38 9.23 -1.59
N SER A 65 -16.20 10.28 -1.72
CA SER A 65 -17.66 10.23 -1.50
C SER A 65 -18.43 9.27 -2.40
N SER A 66 -17.78 8.75 -3.44
CA SER A 66 -18.29 7.66 -4.28
C SER A 66 -18.12 6.26 -3.66
N GLY A 67 -17.56 6.14 -2.44
CA GLY A 67 -17.29 4.87 -1.77
C GLY A 67 -16.06 4.13 -2.29
N ARG A 68 -15.23 4.78 -3.12
CA ARG A 68 -14.01 4.17 -3.70
C ARG A 68 -12.76 4.63 -2.94
N ALA A 69 -11.91 3.67 -2.59
CA ALA A 69 -10.59 3.93 -2.06
C ALA A 69 -9.55 3.97 -3.20
N TYR A 70 -8.73 5.01 -3.21
CA TYR A 70 -7.57 5.13 -4.08
C TYR A 70 -6.31 5.07 -3.23
N CYS A 71 -5.48 4.05 -3.43
CA CYS A 71 -4.26 3.86 -2.67
C CYS A 71 -3.04 3.98 -3.58
N ALA A 72 -1.97 4.55 -3.05
CA ALA A 72 -0.65 4.50 -3.65
C ALA A 72 0.25 3.57 -2.84
N VAL A 73 1.16 2.89 -3.51
CA VAL A 73 2.24 2.14 -2.86
C VAL A 73 3.47 3.03 -2.89
N VAL A 74 4.10 3.20 -1.73
CA VAL A 74 5.36 3.96 -1.61
C VAL A 74 6.51 3.01 -1.91
N ASP A 75 7.23 3.30 -2.98
CA ASP A 75 8.50 2.65 -3.29
C ASP A 75 9.65 3.41 -2.63
N CYS A 76 10.57 2.66 -2.03
CA CYS A 76 11.74 3.22 -1.37
C CYS A 76 12.91 3.35 -2.34
N PHE A 77 13.65 4.46 -2.21
CA PHE A 77 14.89 4.64 -2.94
C PHE A 77 16.00 3.74 -2.38
N PHE A 78 17.05 3.50 -3.16
CA PHE A 78 18.17 2.69 -2.69
C PHE A 78 18.85 3.34 -1.46
N THR A 79 19.18 2.52 -0.47
CA THR A 79 19.87 2.97 0.75
C THR A 79 21.30 3.34 0.43
N GLN A 80 21.71 4.54 0.85
CA GLN A 80 23.07 5.06 0.62
C GLN A 80 24.03 4.75 1.78
N CYS A 81 23.66 3.86 2.70
CA CYS A 81 24.46 3.48 3.84
C CYS A 81 24.35 1.98 4.10
N VAL A 82 25.34 1.42 4.77
CA VAL A 82 25.41 -0.01 5.13
C VAL A 82 24.91 -0.31 6.55
N ASP A 83 24.50 0.74 7.27
CA ASP A 83 23.99 0.72 8.64
C ASP A 83 22.58 1.35 8.74
N TYR A 84 21.79 1.18 7.67
CA TYR A 84 20.41 1.67 7.65
C TYR A 84 19.57 1.04 8.77
N VAL A 85 18.55 1.77 9.21
CA VAL A 85 17.61 1.32 10.25
C VAL A 85 16.20 1.26 9.68
N HIS A 86 15.52 0.13 9.92
CA HIS A 86 14.11 -0.06 9.61
C HIS A 86 13.26 0.26 10.86
N ASP A 87 12.51 1.35 10.80
CA ASP A 87 11.49 1.68 11.80
C ASP A 87 10.13 1.12 11.34
N LYS A 88 9.40 0.44 12.24
CA LYS A 88 8.08 -0.14 11.94
C LYS A 88 7.02 0.90 11.58
N ASN A 89 7.22 2.16 11.98
CA ASN A 89 6.31 3.26 11.73
C ASN A 89 6.64 4.05 10.46
N GLN A 90 7.75 3.73 9.79
CA GLN A 90 8.15 4.36 8.54
C GLN A 90 8.12 3.33 7.42
N CYS A 91 7.78 3.77 6.21
CA CYS A 91 7.82 2.87 5.07
C CYS A 91 9.26 2.47 4.70
N CYS A 92 10.14 3.47 4.65
CA CYS A 92 11.47 3.31 4.10
C CYS A 92 12.54 3.30 5.18
N PRO A 93 13.64 2.53 4.97
CA PRO A 93 14.78 2.57 5.84
C PRO A 93 15.44 3.96 5.85
N THR A 94 16.04 4.32 6.98
CA THR A 94 16.76 5.58 7.15
C THR A 94 18.24 5.36 7.39
N CYS A 95 19.07 6.33 7.02
CA CYS A 95 20.51 6.34 7.27
C CYS A 95 20.82 7.32 8.41
N PRO A 96 20.74 6.90 9.69
CA PRO A 96 20.88 7.83 10.82
C PRO A 96 22.27 8.48 10.89
N ASN A 97 23.30 7.79 10.39
CA ASN A 97 24.69 8.28 10.35
C ASN A 97 25.06 8.92 8.99
N GLY A 98 24.07 9.14 8.12
CA GLY A 98 24.28 9.60 6.76
C GLY A 98 24.92 8.52 5.86
N ARG A 99 25.45 8.96 4.72
CA ARG A 99 26.08 8.09 3.73
C ARG A 99 27.37 7.46 4.28
N ASN A 100 27.53 6.16 4.09
CA ASN A 100 28.72 5.41 4.48
C ASN A 100 28.87 4.11 3.67
N CYS A 101 30.01 3.45 3.85
CA CYS A 101 30.35 2.21 3.19
C CYS A 101 31.08 1.28 4.16
N ARG A 102 31.19 -0.01 3.79
CA ARG A 102 31.83 -1.06 4.59
C ARG A 102 33.20 -1.42 4.03
N ALA A 103 34.23 -1.36 4.86
CA ALA A 103 35.54 -1.90 4.55
C ALA A 103 35.55 -3.44 4.60
N PRO A 104 36.56 -4.12 4.01
CA PRO A 104 36.64 -5.58 3.98
C PRO A 104 36.67 -6.25 5.37
N ASP A 105 37.18 -5.56 6.38
CA ASP A 105 37.22 -5.99 7.78
C ASP A 105 35.87 -5.79 8.52
N GLY A 106 34.89 -5.18 7.86
CA GLY A 106 33.58 -4.87 8.41
C GLY A 106 33.44 -3.45 8.97
N THR A 107 34.52 -2.66 9.04
CA THR A 107 34.49 -1.28 9.56
C THR A 107 33.59 -0.38 8.70
N VAL A 108 32.75 0.45 9.33
CA VAL A 108 31.88 1.42 8.64
C VAL A 108 32.61 2.76 8.54
N ILE A 109 32.80 3.24 7.30
CA ILE A 109 33.51 4.49 7.00
C ILE A 109 32.50 5.51 6.49
N LYS A 110 32.46 6.70 7.09
CA LYS A 110 31.61 7.80 6.62
C LYS A 110 32.02 8.25 5.22
N TYR A 111 31.06 8.68 4.42
CA TYR A 111 31.32 9.21 3.08
C TYR A 111 32.38 10.31 3.07
N GLY A 112 33.32 10.24 2.13
CA GLY A 112 34.43 11.18 2.01
C GLY A 112 35.53 11.02 3.06
N GLN A 113 35.41 10.07 3.99
CA GLN A 113 36.46 9.73 4.95
C GLN A 113 37.34 8.59 4.44
N SER A 114 38.54 8.51 5.01
CA SER A 114 39.50 7.43 4.77
C SER A 114 39.72 6.62 6.04
N TYR A 115 40.12 5.37 5.87
CA TYR A 115 40.41 4.42 6.95
C TYR A 115 41.65 3.60 6.60
N ASN A 116 42.53 3.39 7.57
CA ASN A 116 43.76 2.62 7.40
C ASN A 116 43.72 1.46 8.41
N PRO A 117 43.28 0.25 8.01
CA PRO A 117 43.25 -0.89 8.92
C PRO A 117 44.67 -1.31 9.35
N ASP A 118 45.67 -1.03 8.51
CA ASP A 118 47.09 -1.27 8.78
C ASP A 118 47.95 -0.19 8.09
N PRO A 119 49.28 -0.14 8.34
CA PRO A 119 50.17 0.88 7.77
C PRO A 119 50.19 0.92 6.24
N ASN A 120 49.96 -0.24 5.59
CA ASN A 120 50.07 -0.46 4.16
C ASN A 120 48.71 -0.41 3.45
N THR A 121 47.58 -0.44 4.14
CA THR A 121 46.27 -0.36 3.48
C THR A 121 45.65 1.02 3.68
N HIS A 122 45.07 1.58 2.61
CA HIS A 122 44.29 2.80 2.66
C HIS A 122 42.95 2.60 1.96
N CYS A 123 41.88 2.72 2.73
CA CYS A 123 40.51 2.59 2.29
C CYS A 123 39.84 3.96 2.19
N GLN A 124 39.03 4.17 1.16
CA GLN A 124 38.22 5.38 1.00
C GLN A 124 36.76 5.05 0.74
N CYS A 125 35.89 5.91 1.28
CA CYS A 125 34.47 5.84 1.05
C CYS A 125 34.03 6.80 -0.05
N ASN A 126 33.79 6.25 -1.24
CA ASN A 126 33.38 7.01 -2.43
C ASN A 126 31.87 6.90 -2.70
N GLN A 127 31.41 7.54 -3.77
CA GLN A 127 29.98 7.68 -4.07
C GLN A 127 29.38 6.55 -4.94
N TRP A 128 30.15 5.52 -5.26
CA TRP A 128 29.75 4.54 -6.25
C TRP A 128 29.45 3.17 -5.65
N SER A 129 29.96 2.92 -4.44
CA SER A 129 29.98 1.59 -3.85
C SER A 129 29.58 1.63 -2.38
N PRO A 130 28.71 0.70 -1.91
CA PRO A 130 28.50 0.48 -0.48
C PRO A 130 29.70 -0.22 0.17
N GLN A 131 30.66 -0.70 -0.62
CA GLN A 131 31.96 -1.19 -0.15
C GLN A 131 33.03 -0.11 -0.29
N ALA A 132 33.89 0.02 0.72
CA ALA A 132 35.02 0.93 0.66
C ALA A 132 36.06 0.44 -0.35
N GLU A 133 36.68 1.37 -1.06
CA GLU A 133 37.75 1.09 -2.00
C GLU A 133 39.09 1.09 -1.24
N CYS A 134 39.71 -0.07 -1.10
CA CYS A 134 40.94 -0.25 -0.34
C CYS A 134 42.12 -0.55 -1.27
N LEU A 135 43.15 0.30 -1.20
CA LEU A 135 44.38 0.17 -1.96
C LEU A 135 45.54 -0.14 -1.03
N GLN A 136 46.42 -1.04 -1.46
CA GLN A 136 47.72 -1.25 -0.82
C GLN A 136 48.63 -0.07 -1.21
N LYS A 137 49.15 0.66 -0.22
CA LYS A 137 50.22 1.64 -0.40
C LYS A 137 51.42 0.94 -1.00
N ALA A 138 52.04 1.57 -1.99
CA ALA A 138 53.28 1.06 -2.56
C ALA A 138 54.33 0.88 -1.44
N PRO A 139 55.15 -0.18 -1.49
CA PRO A 139 56.28 -0.31 -0.58
C PRO A 139 57.14 0.97 -0.67
N PRO A 140 57.72 1.45 0.45
CA PRO A 140 58.64 2.57 0.40
C PRO A 140 59.78 2.24 -0.57
N VAL A 141 59.97 3.08 -1.59
CA VAL A 141 61.06 2.93 -2.55
C VAL A 141 62.37 3.11 -1.77
N ARG A 142 63.19 2.06 -1.69
CA ARG A 142 64.55 2.17 -1.17
C ARG A 142 65.37 2.96 -2.18
N ILE A 143 65.60 4.23 -1.91
CA ILE A 143 66.60 5.01 -2.64
C ILE A 143 67.95 4.62 -2.03
N ASP A 144 68.59 3.60 -2.60
CA ASP A 144 69.97 3.30 -2.27
C ASP A 144 70.81 4.47 -2.77
N THR A 145 71.26 5.32 -1.83
CA THR A 145 72.18 6.42 -2.12
C THR A 145 73.48 5.84 -2.66
N VAL A 146 73.74 6.01 -3.95
CA VAL A 146 75.02 5.68 -4.58
C VAL A 146 76.09 6.56 -3.93
N SER A 147 77.02 5.94 -3.20
CA SER A 147 78.18 6.58 -2.57
C SER A 147 79.34 6.70 -3.55
#